data_AF-A0A9Y1FNM3-F1
#
_entry.id   AF-A0A9Y1FNM3-F1
#
_cell.length_a   1.000
_cell.length_b   1.000
_cell.length_c   1.000
_cell.angle_alpha   90.00
_cell.angle_beta   90.00
_cell.angle_gamma   90.00
#
_symmetry.space_group_name_H-M   'P 1'
#
loop_
_entity.id
_entity.type
_entity.pdbx_description
1 polymer ?
#
loop_
_entity_poly.entity_id
_entity_poly.type
_entity_poly.pdbx_seq_one_letter_code
_entity_poly.pdbx_strand_id
1 'polypeptide(L)'
;MSYNEDSIERFFIPKESTKYRSEGLRGLVRLSPIVISNVINLHKAIDTLKKNPSNPKKKITKAELKDVENYAKQIGIDLIGYAKVEPQNVFKEKCVLHENAIVLGMEMNKEKMDTTPSFKAIKEVMHTYNKLGILTNKLTKYLRKLGFAAHARHPLGGISLYPPLAQAAGLAWLGYSGLMISPEFGPRFRISAIYTNIENLPFAKENKHSWIEDYCKKCRKCIRSCPGKAILDEPIIHSSGRITHIIQEKCMPHFTNEYGCSICLKVCPFNNKDYYEIKKNFESKKK
;
A
#
# COMPACT_ATOMS: atom_id res chain seq x y z
N MET A 1 3.43 8.41 18.46
CA MET A 1 4.26 9.19 17.51
C MET A 1 3.35 10.03 16.62
N SER A 2 3.53 11.35 16.66
CA SER A 2 2.80 12.31 15.82
C SER A 2 3.53 12.57 14.51
N TYR A 3 2.86 13.26 13.60
CA TYR A 3 3.46 13.92 12.45
C TYR A 3 4.53 14.94 12.89
N ASN A 4 5.42 15.33 11.97
CA ASN A 4 6.42 16.40 12.17
C ASN A 4 6.25 17.49 11.11
N GLU A 5 7.18 18.45 11.04
CA GLU A 5 7.13 19.58 10.09
C GLU A 5 7.20 19.15 8.62
N ASP A 6 7.94 18.06 8.36
CA ASP A 6 8.09 17.45 7.03
C ASP A 6 6.90 16.58 6.60
N SER A 7 5.94 16.35 7.51
CA SER A 7 4.76 15.55 7.22
C SER A 7 3.85 16.22 6.20
N ILE A 8 3.32 15.41 5.29
CA ILE A 8 2.47 15.92 4.21
C ILE A 8 1.00 15.97 4.62
N GLU A 9 0.26 16.85 3.96
CA GLU A 9 -1.20 16.84 4.01
C GLU A 9 -1.75 15.65 3.23
N ARG A 10 -2.85 15.11 3.76
CA ARG A 10 -3.51 13.99 3.12
C ARG A 10 -4.32 14.48 1.94
N PHE A 11 -3.94 14.05 0.74
CA PHE A 11 -4.77 14.24 -0.45
C PHE A 11 -6.12 13.52 -0.30
N PHE A 12 -7.21 14.29 -0.36
CA PHE A 12 -8.55 13.79 -0.09
C PHE A 12 -9.32 13.51 -1.39
N ILE A 13 -9.11 12.29 -1.92
CA ILE A 13 -9.70 11.81 -3.18
C ILE A 13 -11.22 12.06 -3.30
N PRO A 14 -12.06 11.83 -2.27
CA PRO A 14 -13.49 12.08 -2.39
C PRO A 14 -13.84 13.53 -2.70
N LYS A 15 -13.18 14.50 -2.03
CA LYS A 15 -13.37 15.94 -2.29
C LYS A 15 -12.84 16.33 -3.67
N GLU A 16 -11.72 15.76 -4.09
CA GLU A 16 -11.16 16.08 -5.41
C GLU A 16 -11.99 15.49 -6.55
N SER A 17 -12.59 14.32 -6.33
CA SER A 17 -13.47 13.68 -7.31
C SER A 17 -14.73 14.48 -7.60
N THR A 18 -15.20 15.36 -6.69
CA THR A 18 -16.39 16.19 -6.95
C THR A 18 -16.16 17.25 -8.02
N LYS A 19 -14.90 17.56 -8.35
CA LYS A 19 -14.54 18.52 -9.41
C LYS A 19 -14.71 17.95 -10.82
N TYR A 20 -14.86 16.63 -10.96
CA TYR A 20 -14.88 15.95 -12.24
C TYR A 20 -16.23 15.24 -12.46
N ARG A 21 -16.69 15.23 -13.72
CA ARG A 21 -18.01 14.72 -14.10
C ARG A 21 -18.06 13.20 -13.99
N SER A 22 -18.59 12.66 -12.89
CA SER A 22 -18.77 11.21 -12.78
C SER A 22 -19.96 10.76 -13.62
N GLU A 23 -19.74 10.14 -14.78
CA GLU A 23 -20.76 9.29 -15.43
C GLU A 23 -21.14 8.05 -14.58
N GLY A 24 -20.50 7.92 -13.42
CA GLY A 24 -20.45 6.74 -12.58
C GLY A 24 -21.57 6.55 -11.56
N LEU A 25 -22.69 7.31 -11.56
CA LEU A 25 -23.74 7.12 -10.54
C LEU A 25 -24.24 5.66 -10.48
N ARG A 26 -24.40 5.01 -11.65
CA ARG A 26 -24.74 3.56 -11.74
C ARG A 26 -23.61 2.65 -11.27
N GLY A 27 -22.34 3.00 -11.52
CA GLY A 27 -21.18 2.26 -11.06
C GLY A 27 -20.98 2.33 -9.55
N LEU A 28 -21.25 3.50 -8.96
CA LEU A 28 -21.16 3.76 -7.52
C LEU A 28 -22.19 2.93 -6.74
N VAL A 29 -23.44 2.88 -7.23
CA VAL A 29 -24.50 2.04 -6.66
C VAL A 29 -24.11 0.56 -6.68
N ARG A 30 -23.54 0.06 -7.78
CA ARG A 30 -23.09 -1.34 -7.87
C ARG A 30 -21.92 -1.68 -6.95
N LEU A 31 -21.09 -0.71 -6.58
CA LEU A 31 -19.99 -0.88 -5.62
C LEU A 31 -20.43 -0.65 -4.17
N SER A 32 -21.63 -0.11 -3.92
CA SER A 32 -22.09 0.32 -2.59
C SER A 32 -21.96 -0.76 -1.51
N PRO A 33 -22.25 -2.07 -1.71
CA PRO A 33 -22.09 -3.05 -0.63
C PRO A 33 -20.62 -3.20 -0.22
N ILE A 34 -19.71 -3.17 -1.19
CA ILE A 34 -18.26 -3.28 -0.96
C ILE A 34 -17.74 -2.00 -0.30
N VAL A 35 -18.20 -0.82 -0.73
CA VAL A 35 -17.83 0.47 -0.15
C VAL A 35 -18.29 0.56 1.31
N ILE A 36 -19.55 0.21 1.60
CA ILE A 36 -20.10 0.17 2.96
C ILE A 36 -19.26 -0.78 3.83
N SER A 37 -18.97 -1.99 3.34
CA SER A 37 -18.14 -2.95 4.08
C SER A 37 -16.71 -2.42 4.34
N ASN A 38 -16.10 -1.69 3.39
CA ASN A 38 -14.82 -1.02 3.60
C ASN A 38 -14.91 0.02 4.73
N VAL A 39 -15.94 0.86 4.72
CA VAL A 39 -16.15 1.89 5.75
C VAL A 39 -16.36 1.24 7.12
N ILE A 40 -17.15 0.18 7.22
CA ILE A 40 -17.37 -0.56 8.47
C ILE A 40 -16.04 -1.12 9.01
N ASN A 41 -15.23 -1.74 8.15
CA ASN A 41 -13.96 -2.34 8.58
C ASN A 41 -12.87 -1.30 8.90
N LEU A 42 -12.91 -0.12 8.27
CA LEU A 42 -12.09 1.02 8.64
C LEU A 42 -12.43 1.52 10.05
N HIS A 43 -13.71 1.70 10.38
CA HIS A 43 -14.14 2.11 11.73
C HIS A 43 -13.80 1.04 12.77
N LYS A 44 -14.06 -0.23 12.47
CA LYS A 44 -13.71 -1.36 13.35
C LYS A 44 -12.22 -1.41 13.71
N ALA A 45 -11.34 -1.01 12.78
CA ALA A 45 -9.90 -0.92 13.05
C ALA A 45 -9.58 0.10 14.17
N ILE A 46 -10.35 1.19 14.24
CA ILE A 46 -10.23 2.26 15.25
C ILE A 46 -10.94 1.84 16.54
N ASP A 47 -12.20 1.42 16.46
CA ASP A 47 -13.04 1.14 17.64
C ASP A 47 -12.50 0.00 18.50
N THR A 48 -11.70 -0.89 17.91
CA THR A 48 -11.10 -2.00 18.63
C THR A 48 -9.79 -1.65 19.34
N LEU A 49 -9.30 -0.40 19.22
CA LEU A 49 -8.13 0.08 19.97
C LEU A 49 -8.29 -0.06 21.48
N LYS A 50 -9.50 0.20 22.00
CA LYS A 50 -9.85 0.01 23.42
C LYS A 50 -9.76 -1.44 23.90
N LYS A 51 -9.53 -2.40 22.99
CA LYS A 51 -9.35 -3.83 23.30
C LYS A 51 -7.88 -4.24 23.40
N ASN A 52 -6.94 -3.29 23.36
CA ASN A 52 -5.55 -3.58 23.68
C ASN A 52 -5.44 -4.03 25.15
N PRO A 53 -4.53 -4.97 25.46
CA PRO A 53 -4.31 -5.41 26.83
C PRO A 53 -3.75 -4.26 27.69
N SER A 54 -4.15 -4.20 28.96
CA SER A 54 -3.72 -3.14 29.89
C SER A 54 -2.21 -3.17 30.17
N ASN A 55 -1.60 -4.36 30.18
CA ASN A 55 -0.15 -4.55 30.31
C ASN A 55 0.38 -5.38 29.13
N PRO A 56 0.68 -4.74 27.98
CA PRO A 56 1.06 -5.46 26.77
C PRO A 56 2.49 -6.00 26.85
N LYS A 57 2.68 -7.24 26.39
CA LYS A 57 4.01 -7.80 26.14
C LYS A 57 4.76 -6.93 25.13
N LYS A 58 6.07 -6.77 25.32
CA LYS A 58 6.94 -5.97 24.43
C LYS A 58 7.85 -6.81 23.54
N LYS A 59 8.12 -8.05 23.94
CA LYS A 59 8.99 -8.97 23.19
C LYS A 59 8.17 -10.14 22.65
N ILE A 60 8.33 -10.42 21.37
CA ILE A 60 7.78 -11.60 20.72
C ILE A 60 8.86 -12.69 20.63
N THR A 61 8.49 -13.93 20.96
CA THR A 61 9.40 -15.07 20.79
C THR A 61 9.48 -15.48 19.32
N LYS A 62 10.53 -16.22 18.93
CA LYS A 62 10.66 -16.73 17.56
C LYS A 62 9.49 -17.66 17.18
N ALA A 63 8.98 -18.44 18.13
CA ALA A 63 7.83 -19.33 17.92
C ALA A 63 6.55 -18.53 17.67
N GLU A 64 6.24 -17.55 18.53
CA GLU A 64 5.05 -16.69 18.35
C GLU A 64 5.10 -15.90 17.04
N LEU A 65 6.27 -15.39 16.66
CA LEU A 65 6.43 -14.67 15.40
C LEU A 65 6.13 -15.58 14.21
N LYS A 66 6.67 -16.80 14.21
CA LYS A 66 6.39 -17.81 13.19
C LYS A 66 4.90 -18.17 13.15
N ASP A 67 4.24 -18.26 14.29
CA ASP A 67 2.79 -18.50 14.36
C ASP A 67 1.97 -17.34 13.78
N VAL A 68 2.39 -16.10 14.04
CA VAL A 68 1.78 -14.90 13.44
C VAL A 68 1.93 -14.90 11.92
N GLU A 69 3.12 -15.20 11.39
CA GLU A 69 3.38 -15.28 9.95
C GLU A 69 2.59 -16.42 9.29
N ASN A 70 2.59 -17.61 9.91
CA ASN A 70 1.81 -18.76 9.45
C ASN A 70 0.31 -18.45 9.44
N TYR A 71 -0.20 -17.83 10.50
CA TYR A 71 -1.60 -17.44 10.59
C TYR A 71 -1.96 -16.40 9.53
N ALA A 72 -1.10 -15.39 9.31
CA ALA A 72 -1.30 -14.38 8.26
C ALA A 72 -1.41 -15.05 6.88
N LYS A 73 -0.50 -15.96 6.54
CA LYS A 73 -0.54 -16.75 5.30
C LYS A 73 -1.80 -17.60 5.21
N GLN A 74 -2.16 -18.31 6.28
CA GLN A 74 -3.34 -19.18 6.33
C GLN A 74 -4.64 -18.41 6.08
N ILE A 75 -4.76 -17.18 6.59
CA ILE A 75 -5.97 -16.36 6.37
C ILE A 75 -5.98 -15.64 5.02
N GLY A 76 -4.91 -15.75 4.23
CA GLY A 76 -4.79 -15.22 2.87
C GLY A 76 -4.16 -13.83 2.76
N ILE A 77 -3.21 -13.48 3.64
CA ILE A 77 -2.30 -12.35 3.44
C ILE A 77 -1.09 -12.85 2.65
N ASP A 78 -0.73 -12.15 1.58
CA ASP A 78 0.29 -12.61 0.64
C ASP A 78 1.71 -12.15 1.03
N LEU A 79 1.84 -10.93 1.54
CA LEU A 79 3.13 -10.38 2.00
C LEU A 79 3.05 -9.95 3.46
N ILE A 80 4.12 -10.20 4.21
CA ILE A 80 4.32 -9.69 5.55
C ILE A 80 5.76 -9.19 5.69
N GLY A 81 5.92 -7.98 6.20
CA GLY A 81 7.22 -7.37 6.47
C GLY A 81 7.15 -6.45 7.67
N TYR A 82 8.31 -5.96 8.10
CA TYR A 82 8.44 -5.23 9.36
C TYR A 82 9.24 -3.96 9.17
N ALA A 83 8.68 -2.83 9.61
CA ALA A 83 9.29 -1.53 9.47
C ALA A 83 9.08 -0.68 10.71
N LYS A 84 9.94 0.32 10.90
CA LYS A 84 9.63 1.46 11.74
C LYS A 84 8.89 2.51 10.93
N VAL A 85 7.89 3.14 11.54
CA VAL A 85 7.20 4.29 10.98
C VAL A 85 8.06 5.49 11.24
N GLU A 86 8.45 6.18 10.17
CA GLU A 86 9.12 7.47 10.26
C GLU A 86 8.08 8.59 10.49
N PRO A 87 8.31 9.55 11.40
CA PRO A 87 7.35 10.63 11.71
C PRO A 87 6.85 11.41 10.49
N GLN A 88 7.74 11.73 9.54
CA GLN A 88 7.42 12.44 8.30
C GLN A 88 6.47 11.67 7.38
N ASN A 89 6.36 10.35 7.56
CA ASN A 89 5.42 9.52 6.82
C ASN A 89 4.04 9.45 7.48
N VAL A 90 3.84 10.00 8.68
CA VAL A 90 2.52 10.19 9.30
C VAL A 90 1.90 11.47 8.72
N PHE A 91 0.64 11.42 8.29
CA PHE A 91 -0.03 12.61 7.74
C PHE A 91 -0.21 13.69 8.82
N LYS A 92 -0.19 14.97 8.42
CA LYS A 92 -0.50 16.09 9.32
C LYS A 92 -1.82 15.84 10.07
N GLU A 93 -1.83 16.22 11.35
CA GLU A 93 -2.97 16.04 12.27
C GLU A 93 -3.36 14.56 12.51
N LYS A 94 -2.45 13.62 12.24
CA LYS A 94 -2.61 12.20 12.58
C LYS A 94 -1.50 11.73 13.52
N CYS A 95 -1.76 10.63 14.20
CA CYS A 95 -0.80 9.98 15.08
C CYS A 95 -0.89 8.46 14.98
N VAL A 96 0.26 7.80 15.07
CA VAL A 96 0.35 6.36 15.25
C VAL A 96 0.65 6.07 16.72
N LEU A 97 0.00 5.05 17.28
CA LEU A 97 0.15 4.67 18.69
C LEU A 97 1.52 4.05 18.98
N HIS A 98 2.09 3.37 18.00
CA HIS A 98 3.37 2.69 18.10
C HIS A 98 4.19 2.96 16.83
N GLU A 99 5.51 3.04 16.97
CA GLU A 99 6.43 3.25 15.84
C GLU A 99 6.70 1.97 15.06
N ASN A 100 6.56 0.80 15.67
CA ASN A 100 6.84 -0.46 14.99
C ASN A 100 5.60 -0.93 14.21
N ALA A 101 5.79 -1.31 12.96
CA ALA A 101 4.73 -1.69 12.04
C ALA A 101 4.96 -3.10 11.48
N ILE A 102 3.89 -3.89 11.46
CA ILE A 102 3.76 -5.07 10.60
C ILE A 102 3.05 -4.60 9.33
N VAL A 103 3.75 -4.65 8.21
CA VAL A 103 3.27 -4.22 6.89
C VAL A 103 2.75 -5.43 6.14
N LEU A 104 1.54 -5.34 5.60
CA LEU A 104 0.86 -6.46 4.94
C LEU A 104 0.58 -6.12 3.48
N GLY A 105 0.72 -7.11 2.60
CA GLY A 105 0.39 -7.00 1.18
C GLY A 105 -0.65 -8.04 0.75
N MET A 106 -1.51 -7.67 -0.18
CA MET A 106 -2.43 -8.60 -0.85
C MET A 106 -2.49 -8.33 -2.35
N GLU A 107 -2.29 -9.38 -3.15
CA GLU A 107 -2.38 -9.33 -4.60
C GLU A 107 -3.81 -8.98 -5.06
N MET A 108 -3.90 -8.17 -6.12
CA MET A 108 -5.13 -8.01 -6.89
C MET A 108 -5.13 -8.99 -8.07
N ASN A 109 -6.27 -9.61 -8.39
CA ASN A 109 -6.37 -10.57 -9.48
C ASN A 109 -5.89 -10.00 -10.83
N LYS A 110 -4.88 -10.64 -11.44
CA LYS A 110 -4.24 -10.20 -12.69
C LYS A 110 -5.22 -10.01 -13.84
N GLU A 111 -6.04 -11.02 -14.13
CA GLU A 111 -6.96 -10.97 -15.27
C GLU A 111 -7.97 -9.82 -15.16
N LYS A 112 -8.48 -9.55 -13.96
CA LYS A 112 -9.36 -8.39 -13.73
C LYS A 112 -8.60 -7.08 -13.91
N MET A 113 -7.39 -6.97 -13.36
CA MET A 113 -6.60 -5.74 -13.45
C MET A 113 -6.12 -5.43 -14.87
N ASP A 114 -5.84 -6.44 -15.69
CA ASP A 114 -5.44 -6.27 -17.10
C ASP A 114 -6.57 -5.71 -17.97
N THR A 115 -7.83 -5.71 -17.49
CA THR A 115 -8.95 -5.03 -18.16
C THR A 115 -8.99 -3.52 -17.90
N THR A 116 -8.07 -2.94 -17.12
CA THR A 116 -8.09 -1.49 -16.83
C THR A 116 -7.90 -0.65 -18.12
N PRO A 117 -8.58 0.51 -18.23
CA PRO A 117 -9.63 1.02 -17.33
C PRO A 117 -10.98 0.32 -17.53
N SER A 118 -11.56 -0.23 -16.46
CA SER A 118 -12.88 -0.88 -16.55
C SER A 118 -13.56 -1.02 -15.19
N PHE A 119 -14.87 -1.25 -15.23
CA PHE A 119 -15.65 -1.59 -14.04
C PHE A 119 -15.16 -2.88 -13.35
N LYS A 120 -14.67 -3.87 -14.12
CA LYS A 120 -14.14 -5.15 -13.58
C LYS A 120 -12.87 -4.89 -12.75
N ALA A 121 -12.00 -3.99 -13.22
CA ALA A 121 -10.78 -3.60 -12.51
C ALA A 121 -11.07 -2.84 -11.20
N ILE A 122 -11.92 -1.81 -11.22
CA ILE A 122 -12.24 -1.06 -9.98
C ILE A 122 -12.96 -1.92 -8.94
N LYS A 123 -13.82 -2.85 -9.39
CA LYS A 123 -14.48 -3.81 -8.49
C LYS A 123 -13.45 -4.70 -7.80
N GLU A 124 -12.43 -5.17 -8.52
CA GLU A 124 -11.32 -5.93 -7.92
C GLU A 124 -10.56 -5.08 -6.90
N VAL A 125 -10.17 -3.85 -7.26
CA VAL A 125 -9.50 -2.93 -6.34
C VAL A 125 -10.28 -2.77 -5.03
N MET A 126 -11.58 -2.50 -5.11
CA MET A 126 -12.43 -2.29 -3.93
C MET A 126 -12.62 -3.57 -3.11
N HIS A 127 -12.66 -4.73 -3.79
CA HIS A 127 -12.73 -6.03 -3.14
C HIS A 127 -11.43 -6.35 -2.38
N THR A 128 -10.27 -6.14 -2.98
CA THR A 128 -8.97 -6.34 -2.32
C THR A 128 -8.79 -5.39 -1.14
N TYR A 129 -9.20 -4.12 -1.28
CA TYR A 129 -9.25 -3.18 -0.13
C TYR A 129 -10.06 -3.77 1.03
N ASN A 130 -11.26 -4.27 0.74
CA ASN A 130 -12.15 -4.81 1.75
C ASN A 130 -11.57 -6.05 2.42
N LYS A 131 -11.15 -7.02 1.60
CA LYS A 131 -10.61 -8.30 2.06
C LYS A 131 -9.37 -8.09 2.92
N LEU A 132 -8.38 -7.33 2.43
CA LEU A 132 -7.18 -7.02 3.19
C LEU A 132 -7.50 -6.26 4.49
N GLY A 133 -8.47 -5.34 4.47
CA GLY A 133 -8.95 -4.66 5.68
C GLY A 133 -9.51 -5.61 6.73
N ILE A 134 -10.36 -6.56 6.33
CA ILE A 134 -10.91 -7.60 7.20
C ILE A 134 -9.80 -8.47 7.78
N LEU A 135 -8.85 -8.92 6.95
CA LEU A 135 -7.74 -9.77 7.38
C LEU A 135 -6.78 -9.02 8.32
N THR A 136 -6.52 -7.75 8.07
CA THR A 136 -5.71 -6.88 8.95
C THR A 136 -6.35 -6.80 10.34
N ASN A 137 -7.67 -6.59 10.41
CA ASN A 137 -8.42 -6.60 11.67
C ASN A 137 -8.35 -7.97 12.37
N LYS A 138 -8.42 -9.07 11.61
CA LYS A 138 -8.34 -10.44 12.13
C LYS A 138 -6.96 -10.75 12.71
N LEU A 139 -5.88 -10.41 12.01
CA LEU A 139 -4.50 -10.58 12.48
C LEU A 139 -4.21 -9.70 13.70
N THR A 140 -4.73 -8.47 13.72
CA THR A 140 -4.62 -7.57 14.88
C THR A 140 -5.31 -8.16 16.11
N LYS A 141 -6.49 -8.79 15.95
CA LYS A 141 -7.17 -9.50 17.05
C LYS A 141 -6.32 -10.69 17.54
N TYR A 142 -5.65 -11.39 16.64
CA TYR A 142 -4.76 -12.50 17.01
C TYR A 142 -3.56 -12.02 17.83
N LEU A 143 -2.88 -10.94 17.40
CA LEU A 143 -1.79 -10.32 18.16
C LEU A 143 -2.22 -9.88 19.57
N ARG A 144 -3.42 -9.29 19.70
CA ARG A 144 -3.97 -8.92 21.02
C ARG A 144 -4.23 -10.13 21.91
N LYS A 145 -4.68 -11.26 21.36
CA LYS A 145 -4.83 -12.51 22.11
C LYS A 145 -3.50 -13.08 22.61
N LEU A 146 -2.41 -12.84 21.88
CA LEU A 146 -1.06 -13.18 22.31
C LEU A 146 -0.49 -12.19 23.35
N GLY A 147 -1.26 -11.15 23.72
CA GLY A 147 -0.88 -10.17 24.74
C GLY A 147 -0.16 -8.93 24.21
N PHE A 148 -0.13 -8.69 22.90
CA PHE A 148 0.50 -7.49 22.32
C PHE A 148 -0.51 -6.34 22.12
N ALA A 149 -0.07 -5.10 22.30
CA ALA A 149 -0.82 -3.95 21.84
C ALA A 149 -0.67 -3.84 20.31
N ALA A 150 -1.81 -3.69 19.62
CA ALA A 150 -1.83 -3.66 18.17
C ALA A 150 -2.93 -2.73 17.66
N HIS A 151 -2.63 -1.99 16.60
CA HIS A 151 -3.48 -0.97 16.00
C HIS A 151 -3.55 -1.23 14.49
N ALA A 152 -4.62 -1.91 14.08
CA ALA A 152 -4.93 -2.14 12.68
C ALA A 152 -5.09 -0.80 11.94
N ARG A 153 -4.56 -0.71 10.73
CA ARG A 153 -4.97 0.31 9.77
C ARG A 153 -5.33 -0.29 8.44
N HIS A 154 -6.57 0.02 8.07
CA HIS A 154 -7.20 -0.44 6.85
C HIS A 154 -6.44 0.10 5.62
N PRO A 155 -6.36 -0.67 4.53
CA PRO A 155 -5.67 -0.25 3.30
C PRO A 155 -6.29 1.03 2.69
N LEU A 156 -7.62 1.16 2.75
CA LEU A 156 -8.33 2.43 2.52
C LEU A 156 -8.31 3.26 3.80
N GLY A 157 -8.03 4.56 3.72
CA GLY A 157 -8.18 5.43 4.90
C GLY A 157 -6.94 5.53 5.81
N GLY A 158 -5.77 5.01 5.40
CA GLY A 158 -4.54 5.03 6.20
C GLY A 158 -4.13 6.40 6.77
N ILE A 159 -3.47 6.37 7.93
CA ILE A 159 -3.01 7.56 8.69
C ILE A 159 -1.51 7.86 8.49
N SER A 160 -0.82 7.02 7.74
CA SER A 160 0.55 7.22 7.28
C SER A 160 0.67 6.79 5.82
N LEU A 161 1.80 7.10 5.21
CA LEU A 161 2.15 6.65 3.88
C LEU A 161 2.58 5.17 3.90
N TYR A 162 1.75 4.32 3.31
CA TYR A 162 2.06 2.90 3.15
C TYR A 162 3.19 2.57 2.15
N PRO A 163 3.38 3.31 1.03
CA PRO A 163 4.47 2.99 0.10
C PRO A 163 5.87 3.06 0.76
N PRO A 164 6.25 4.14 1.49
CA PRO A 164 7.50 4.17 2.24
C PRO A 164 7.60 3.06 3.30
N LEU A 165 6.49 2.70 3.96
CA LEU A 165 6.49 1.59 4.92
C LEU A 165 6.76 0.24 4.26
N ALA A 166 6.16 -0.05 3.11
CA ALA A 166 6.43 -1.27 2.36
C ALA A 166 7.89 -1.31 1.84
N GLN A 167 8.44 -0.15 1.48
CA GLN A 167 9.85 -0.04 1.11
C GLN A 167 10.77 -0.29 2.30
N ALA A 168 10.51 0.32 3.45
CA ALA A 168 11.27 0.12 4.68
C ALA A 168 11.15 -1.32 5.20
N ALA A 169 10.01 -1.98 4.96
CA ALA A 169 9.80 -3.38 5.29
C ALA A 169 10.49 -4.36 4.35
N GLY A 170 11.16 -3.88 3.29
CA GLY A 170 11.83 -4.72 2.29
C GLY A 170 10.90 -5.48 1.36
N LEU A 171 9.60 -5.14 1.31
CA LEU A 171 8.59 -5.87 0.52
C LEU A 171 8.55 -5.46 -0.95
N ALA A 172 8.95 -4.22 -1.24
CA ALA A 172 8.82 -3.63 -2.57
C ALA A 172 9.73 -2.40 -2.71
N TRP A 173 9.84 -1.87 -3.93
CA TRP A 173 10.49 -0.57 -4.18
C TRP A 173 9.55 0.39 -4.92
N LEU A 174 9.71 1.69 -4.70
CA LEU A 174 8.94 2.71 -5.41
C LEU A 174 9.29 2.72 -6.90
N GLY A 175 8.31 2.47 -7.76
CA GLY A 175 8.44 2.62 -9.20
C GLY A 175 8.10 4.03 -9.66
N TYR A 176 8.53 4.39 -10.88
CA TYR A 176 8.20 5.69 -11.49
C TYR A 176 6.69 5.90 -11.69
N SER A 177 5.87 4.85 -11.67
CA SER A 177 4.40 5.00 -11.66
C SER A 177 3.85 5.52 -10.32
N GLY A 178 4.69 5.78 -9.32
CA GLY A 178 4.29 6.11 -7.94
C GLY A 178 3.71 4.92 -7.16
N LEU A 179 3.73 3.72 -7.73
CA LEU A 179 3.29 2.48 -7.10
C LEU A 179 4.49 1.68 -6.61
N MET A 180 4.30 0.94 -5.52
CA MET A 180 5.28 -0.03 -5.04
C MET A 180 5.34 -1.23 -5.98
N ILE A 181 6.52 -1.75 -6.27
CA ILE A 181 6.75 -2.93 -7.12
C ILE A 181 7.36 -4.03 -6.24
N SER A 182 6.61 -5.10 -6.00
CA SER A 182 7.12 -6.31 -5.33
C SER A 182 7.62 -7.33 -6.35
N PRO A 183 8.52 -8.25 -5.96
CA PRO A 183 8.94 -9.35 -6.82
C PRO A 183 7.80 -10.25 -7.28
N GLU A 184 6.85 -10.55 -6.40
CA GLU A 184 5.80 -11.54 -6.61
C GLU A 184 4.68 -11.00 -7.51
N PHE A 185 4.33 -9.72 -7.35
CA PHE A 185 3.10 -9.15 -7.91
C PHE A 185 3.34 -7.92 -8.78
N GLY A 186 4.59 -7.45 -8.88
CA GLY A 186 4.90 -6.15 -9.46
C GLY A 186 4.10 -5.06 -8.75
N PRO A 187 3.46 -4.11 -9.47
CA PRO A 187 2.62 -3.08 -8.87
C PRO A 187 1.19 -3.54 -8.49
N ARG A 188 0.86 -4.82 -8.62
CA ARG A 188 -0.50 -5.35 -8.54
C ARG A 188 -0.90 -5.83 -7.14
N PHE A 189 -0.65 -5.01 -6.12
CA PHE A 189 -1.05 -5.35 -4.75
C PHE A 189 -1.50 -4.13 -3.95
N ARG A 190 -2.20 -4.37 -2.85
CA ARG A 190 -2.59 -3.34 -1.86
C ARG A 190 -1.85 -3.55 -0.56
N ILE A 191 -1.64 -2.45 0.16
CA ILE A 191 -0.86 -2.43 1.40
C ILE A 191 -1.76 -2.01 2.56
N SER A 192 -1.62 -2.68 3.69
CA SER A 192 -2.15 -2.27 4.98
C SER A 192 -1.06 -2.36 6.05
N ALA A 193 -1.35 -1.89 7.26
CA ALA A 193 -0.38 -1.90 8.35
C ALA A 193 -1.04 -2.23 9.69
N ILE A 194 -0.27 -2.81 10.61
CA ILE A 194 -0.60 -2.95 12.02
C ILE A 194 0.51 -2.30 12.83
N TYR A 195 0.21 -1.22 13.55
CA TYR A 195 1.17 -0.62 14.48
C TYR A 195 1.14 -1.35 15.80
N THR A 196 2.29 -1.70 16.35
CA THR A 196 2.39 -2.57 17.51
C THR A 196 3.53 -2.17 18.43
N ASN A 197 3.40 -2.49 19.72
CA ASN A 197 4.43 -2.21 20.71
C ASN A 197 5.55 -3.28 20.75
N ILE A 198 5.55 -4.25 19.82
CA ILE A 198 6.59 -5.29 19.74
C ILE A 198 7.93 -4.63 19.36
N GLU A 199 8.92 -4.70 20.24
CA GLU A 199 10.20 -3.99 20.11
C GLU A 199 11.23 -4.76 19.27
N ASN A 200 11.12 -6.10 19.20
CA ASN A 200 12.09 -6.99 18.58
C ASN A 200 11.58 -7.63 17.27
N LEU A 201 10.79 -6.89 16.48
CA LEU A 201 10.43 -7.33 15.13
C LEU A 201 11.68 -7.42 14.23
N PRO A 202 11.74 -8.35 13.28
CA PRO A 202 12.90 -8.50 12.40
C PRO A 202 12.87 -7.46 11.27
N PHE A 203 13.20 -6.21 11.60
CA PHE A 203 13.26 -5.11 10.63
C PHE A 203 14.25 -5.42 9.49
N ALA A 204 13.89 -5.05 8.27
CA ALA A 204 14.80 -5.18 7.14
C ALA A 204 16.01 -4.24 7.33
N LYS A 205 17.23 -4.79 7.23
CA LYS A 205 18.47 -4.00 7.27
C LYS A 205 18.68 -3.21 5.99
N GLU A 206 18.37 -3.85 4.87
CA GLU A 206 18.53 -3.31 3.52
C GLU A 206 17.36 -3.80 2.66
N ASN A 207 17.01 -3.02 1.64
CA ASN A 207 16.02 -3.41 0.66
C ASN A 207 16.72 -3.79 -0.66
N LYS A 208 16.67 -5.09 -0.97
CA LYS A 208 17.33 -5.71 -2.14
C LYS A 208 16.70 -5.33 -3.48
N HIS A 209 15.66 -4.51 -3.47
CA HIS A 209 14.88 -4.12 -4.64
C HIS A 209 15.23 -2.70 -5.14
N SER A 210 16.24 -2.04 -4.56
CA SER A 210 16.66 -0.68 -4.95
C SER A 210 17.02 -0.52 -6.43
N TRP A 211 17.51 -1.57 -7.07
CA TRP A 211 17.83 -1.60 -8.51
C TRP A 211 16.63 -1.27 -9.41
N ILE A 212 15.39 -1.41 -8.91
CA ILE A 212 14.16 -1.07 -9.63
C ILE A 212 14.16 0.41 -10.03
N GLU A 213 14.77 1.28 -9.23
CA GLU A 213 14.88 2.70 -9.56
C GLU A 213 15.64 2.93 -10.87
N ASP A 214 16.83 2.32 -11.00
CA ASP A 214 17.64 2.43 -12.21
C ASP A 214 16.98 1.75 -13.42
N TYR A 215 16.23 0.67 -13.17
CA TYR A 215 15.43 0.06 -14.21
C TYR A 215 14.33 1.01 -14.70
N CYS A 216 13.62 1.67 -13.78
CA CYS A 216 12.56 2.62 -14.11
C CYS A 216 13.10 3.83 -14.89
N LYS A 217 14.29 4.35 -14.53
CA LYS A 217 15.01 5.41 -15.29
C LYS A 217 15.14 5.05 -16.77
N LYS A 218 15.44 3.78 -17.12
CA LYS A 218 15.57 3.35 -18.52
C LYS A 218 14.22 2.99 -19.17
N CYS A 219 13.33 2.33 -18.43
CA CYS A 219 12.08 1.78 -18.97
C CYS A 219 11.09 2.85 -19.43
N ARG A 220 10.75 3.80 -18.54
CA ARG A 220 9.79 4.90 -18.74
C ARG A 220 8.43 4.54 -19.41
N LYS A 221 8.02 3.27 -19.41
CA LYS A 221 6.81 2.81 -20.13
C LYS A 221 5.52 3.37 -19.52
N CYS A 222 5.43 3.46 -18.20
CA CYS A 222 4.27 4.05 -17.53
C CYS A 222 4.09 5.53 -17.88
N ILE A 223 5.19 6.31 -17.98
CA ILE A 223 5.17 7.71 -18.38
C ILE A 223 4.56 7.85 -19.77
N ARG A 224 5.10 7.11 -20.75
CA ARG A 224 4.62 7.15 -22.15
C ARG A 224 3.15 6.74 -22.31
N SER A 225 2.64 5.87 -21.44
CA SER A 225 1.27 5.35 -21.52
C SER A 225 0.25 6.11 -20.65
N CYS A 226 0.68 7.08 -19.83
CA CYS A 226 -0.21 7.79 -18.93
C CYS A 226 -1.13 8.75 -19.72
N PRO A 227 -2.45 8.57 -19.74
CA PRO A 227 -3.34 9.41 -20.54
C PRO A 227 -3.34 10.87 -20.06
N GLY A 228 -3.26 11.08 -18.74
CA GLY A 228 -3.20 12.42 -18.15
C GLY A 228 -1.82 13.07 -18.16
N LYS A 229 -0.78 12.40 -18.68
CA LYS A 229 0.64 12.83 -18.56
C LYS A 229 0.97 13.26 -17.12
N ALA A 230 0.45 12.50 -16.17
CA ALA A 230 0.52 12.79 -14.74
C ALA A 230 1.83 12.31 -14.11
N ILE A 231 2.50 11.34 -14.73
CA ILE A 231 3.77 10.80 -14.27
C ILE A 231 4.89 11.68 -14.81
N LEU A 232 5.70 12.24 -13.91
CA LEU A 232 6.81 13.12 -14.22
C LEU A 232 7.97 12.35 -14.87
N ASP A 233 8.59 12.95 -15.88
CA ASP A 233 9.84 12.43 -16.47
C ASP A 233 10.99 12.45 -15.46
N GLU A 234 11.09 13.55 -14.70
CA GLU A 234 12.02 13.73 -13.60
C GLU A 234 11.23 13.95 -12.30
N PRO A 235 11.41 13.10 -11.27
CA PRO A 235 10.63 13.19 -10.05
C PRO A 235 11.03 14.40 -9.20
N ILE A 236 10.08 14.86 -8.39
CA ILE A 236 10.35 15.90 -7.39
C ILE A 236 10.92 15.21 -6.15
N ILE A 237 12.16 15.56 -5.79
CA ILE A 237 12.81 15.15 -4.55
C ILE A 237 12.54 16.24 -3.50
N HIS A 238 11.89 15.87 -2.40
CA HIS A 238 11.58 16.77 -1.29
C HIS A 238 12.74 16.78 -0.29
N SER A 239 12.87 17.86 0.49
CA SER A 239 13.88 17.96 1.57
C SER A 239 13.80 16.79 2.56
N SER A 240 12.61 16.24 2.77
CA SER A 240 12.35 15.08 3.62
C SER A 240 12.83 13.73 3.04
N GLY A 241 13.46 13.73 1.86
CA GLY A 241 13.87 12.53 1.13
C GLY A 241 12.71 11.82 0.41
N ARG A 242 11.48 12.32 0.54
CA ARG A 242 10.33 11.80 -0.20
C ARG A 242 10.48 12.09 -1.69
N ILE A 243 10.08 11.14 -2.52
CA ILE A 243 10.09 11.26 -3.98
C ILE A 243 8.65 11.28 -4.49
N THR A 244 8.29 12.31 -5.26
CA THR A 244 6.98 12.43 -5.91
C THR A 244 7.15 12.22 -7.41
N HIS A 245 6.51 11.16 -7.92
CA HIS A 245 6.46 10.86 -9.35
C HIS A 245 5.18 11.32 -10.05
N ILE A 246 4.10 11.62 -9.32
CA ILE A 246 2.78 11.88 -9.90
C ILE A 246 2.29 13.26 -9.51
N ILE A 247 1.84 14.02 -10.50
CA ILE A 247 0.99 15.21 -10.31
C ILE A 247 -0.47 14.74 -10.20
N GLN A 248 -1.02 14.80 -9.00
CA GLN A 248 -2.31 14.20 -8.67
C GLN A 248 -3.45 14.83 -9.48
N GLU A 249 -3.41 16.14 -9.67
CA GLU A 249 -4.38 16.95 -10.42
C GLU A 249 -4.48 16.52 -11.89
N LYS A 250 -3.39 16.01 -12.46
CA LYS A 250 -3.36 15.47 -13.83
C LYS A 250 -3.87 14.02 -13.89
N CYS A 251 -3.73 13.26 -12.80
CA CYS A 251 -4.22 11.89 -12.70
C CYS A 251 -5.73 11.84 -12.45
N MET A 252 -6.25 12.77 -11.63
CA MET A 252 -7.61 12.76 -11.11
C MET A 252 -8.72 12.71 -12.18
N PRO A 253 -8.68 13.47 -13.30
CA PRO A 253 -9.71 13.39 -14.33
C PRO A 253 -9.90 11.96 -14.86
N HIS A 254 -8.79 11.27 -15.17
CA HIS A 254 -8.83 9.89 -15.65
C HIS A 254 -9.17 8.92 -14.51
N PHE A 255 -8.66 9.15 -13.31
CA PHE A 255 -9.00 8.34 -12.14
C PHE A 255 -10.52 8.34 -11.86
N THR A 256 -11.16 9.51 -11.90
CA THR A 256 -12.59 9.64 -11.59
C THR A 256 -13.47 9.19 -12.74
N ASN A 257 -13.11 9.50 -13.99
CA ASN A 257 -13.97 9.24 -15.14
C ASN A 257 -13.78 7.83 -15.74
N GLU A 258 -12.63 7.18 -15.49
CA GLU A 258 -12.28 5.89 -16.11
C GLU A 258 -12.13 4.77 -15.08
N TYR A 259 -13.08 4.66 -14.15
CA TYR A 259 -13.14 3.58 -13.16
C TYR A 259 -11.81 3.40 -12.37
N GLY A 260 -11.26 4.48 -11.81
CA GLY A 260 -10.02 4.42 -11.05
C GLY A 260 -8.81 4.04 -11.88
N CYS A 261 -8.69 4.62 -13.08
CA CYS A 261 -7.64 4.39 -14.09
C CYS A 261 -6.33 3.81 -13.50
N SER A 262 -5.87 2.69 -14.05
CA SER A 262 -4.66 1.99 -13.58
C SER A 262 -3.78 1.53 -14.75
N ILE A 263 -3.78 2.28 -15.86
CA ILE A 263 -3.00 1.95 -17.06
C ILE A 263 -1.51 1.78 -16.74
N CYS A 264 -0.96 2.64 -15.87
CA CYS A 264 0.45 2.57 -15.45
C CYS A 264 0.81 1.22 -14.79
N LEU A 265 -0.13 0.59 -14.07
CA LEU A 265 0.02 -0.75 -13.51
C LEU A 265 0.00 -1.80 -14.63
N LYS A 266 -1.01 -1.76 -15.51
CA LYS A 266 -1.18 -2.73 -16.60
C LYS A 266 0.03 -2.78 -17.54
N VAL A 267 0.57 -1.63 -17.92
CA VAL A 267 1.68 -1.55 -18.88
C VAL A 267 3.04 -1.85 -18.24
N CYS A 268 3.13 -1.87 -16.91
CA CYS A 268 4.37 -2.09 -16.19
C CYS A 268 4.99 -3.45 -16.58
N PRO A 269 6.28 -3.52 -16.94
CA PRO A 269 6.93 -4.80 -17.24
C PRO A 269 6.79 -5.82 -16.10
N PHE A 270 6.91 -5.35 -14.85
CA PHE A 270 6.74 -6.18 -13.64
C PHE A 270 5.31 -6.72 -13.43
N ASN A 271 4.30 -6.21 -14.16
CA ASN A 271 2.95 -6.79 -14.15
C ASN A 271 2.82 -7.99 -15.13
N ASN A 272 3.76 -8.12 -16.07
CA ASN A 272 3.60 -8.98 -17.25
C ASN A 272 4.75 -9.97 -17.47
N LYS A 273 5.87 -9.80 -16.78
CA LYS A 273 7.03 -10.68 -16.87
C LYS A 273 7.53 -11.02 -15.49
N ASP A 274 8.27 -12.12 -15.40
CA ASP A 274 8.93 -12.53 -14.16
C ASP A 274 9.94 -11.47 -13.70
N TYR A 275 9.93 -11.21 -12.39
CA TYR A 275 10.78 -10.21 -11.76
C TYR A 275 12.27 -10.54 -11.89
N TYR A 276 12.64 -11.80 -11.68
CA TYR A 276 14.04 -12.25 -11.68
C TYR A 276 14.60 -12.31 -13.09
N GLU A 277 13.77 -12.61 -14.09
CA GLU A 277 14.14 -12.48 -15.50
C GLU A 277 14.44 -11.02 -15.87
N ILE A 278 13.58 -10.07 -15.47
CA ILE A 278 13.83 -8.63 -15.67
C ILE A 278 15.13 -8.24 -14.98
N LYS A 279 15.33 -8.65 -13.72
CA LYS A 279 16.53 -8.32 -12.94
C LYS A 279 17.80 -8.81 -13.63
N LYS A 280 17.85 -10.09 -13.98
CA LYS A 280 19.00 -10.71 -14.67
C LYS A 280 19.33 -9.98 -15.97
N ASN A 281 18.31 -9.69 -16.78
CA ASN A 281 18.49 -8.99 -18.06
C ASN A 281 18.92 -7.52 -17.89
N PHE A 282 18.54 -6.88 -16.79
CA PHE A 282 18.94 -5.51 -16.49
C PHE A 282 20.39 -5.45 -15.98
N GLU A 283 20.77 -6.36 -15.09
CA GLU A 283 22.11 -6.45 -14.51
C GLU A 283 23.15 -6.89 -15.54
N SER A 284 22.80 -7.79 -16.48
CA SER A 284 23.71 -8.21 -17.55
C SER A 284 24.11 -7.07 -18.50
N LYS A 285 23.25 -6.04 -18.64
CA LYS A 285 23.49 -4.84 -19.47
C LYS A 285 24.20 -3.71 -18.72
N LYS A 286 24.49 -3.88 -17.43
CA LYS A 286 25.30 -2.94 -16.64
C LYS A 286 26.79 -3.31 -16.64
N LYS A 287 27.11 -4.56 -16.99
CA LYS A 287 28.48 -5.02 -17.26
C LYS A 287 28.86 -4.66 -18.69
#